data_AF-A0A0D3K2I9-F1
#
_entry.id   AF-A0A0D3K2I9-F1
#
_cell.length_a   1.000
_cell.length_b   1.000
_cell.length_c   1.000
_cell.angle_alpha   90.00
_cell.angle_beta   90.00
_cell.angle_gamma   90.00
#
_symmetry.space_group_name_H-M   'P 1'
#
loop_
_entity.id
_entity.type
_entity.pdbx_description
1 polymer ?
#
loop_
_entity_poly.entity_id
_entity_poly.type
_entity_poly.pdbx_seq_one_letter_code
_entity_poly.pdbx_strand_id
1 'polypeptide(L)'
;MPSPDAAARHTGAGVARRQAHHERMRDERAREAAAGDAELPPEDDAVEMASAVHVLDSVAEVGPNYTLLRSKETKAKRRKRKREDARAALDGHSVLSTGSRLEIFCDSERWYPATVMAREEDGDGRIVHEVEYDG
;
A
#
# COMPACT_ATOMS: atom_id res chain seq x y z
N MET A 1 -17.48 27.59 -30.66
CA MET A 1 -16.23 26.80 -30.59
C MET A 1 -15.21 27.58 -29.78
N PRO A 2 -14.76 27.16 -28.58
CA PRO A 2 -13.64 27.82 -27.91
C PRO A 2 -12.29 27.33 -28.48
N SER A 3 -11.32 28.24 -28.57
CA SER A 3 -9.99 28.06 -29.16
C SER A 3 -9.07 27.20 -28.28
N PRO A 4 -8.29 26.25 -28.83
CA PRO A 4 -7.32 25.50 -28.06
C PRO A 4 -5.93 26.08 -28.28
N ASP A 5 -5.47 27.01 -27.44
CA ASP A 5 -4.04 27.02 -27.08
C ASP A 5 -3.74 27.84 -25.83
N ALA A 6 -3.64 27.14 -24.71
CA ALA A 6 -2.82 27.59 -23.58
C ALA A 6 -2.16 26.35 -22.99
N ALA A 7 -1.44 25.59 -23.83
CA ALA A 7 -0.57 24.54 -23.34
C ALA A 7 0.46 25.17 -22.39
N ALA A 8 0.36 24.87 -21.09
CA ALA A 8 1.32 25.30 -20.08
C ALA A 8 2.70 24.73 -20.46
N ARG A 9 3.58 25.60 -20.99
CA ARG A 9 4.93 25.25 -21.38
C ARG A 9 5.73 24.89 -20.12
N HIS A 10 5.98 23.59 -19.92
CA HIS A 10 6.81 23.09 -18.83
C HIS A 10 8.29 23.43 -19.11
N THR A 11 8.76 24.56 -18.59
CA THR A 11 10.18 24.93 -18.58
C THR A 11 10.89 24.01 -17.58
N GLY A 12 11.78 23.14 -18.07
CA GLY A 12 12.41 22.02 -17.33
C GLY A 12 13.32 22.37 -16.13
N ALA A 13 13.06 23.46 -15.41
CA ALA A 13 13.85 23.95 -14.28
C ALA A 13 13.67 23.15 -12.96
N GLY A 14 12.86 22.08 -12.96
CA GLY A 14 12.60 21.27 -11.77
C GLY A 14 13.85 20.58 -11.20
N VAL A 15 14.77 20.16 -12.07
CA VAL A 15 16.04 19.52 -11.67
C VAL A 15 16.96 20.54 -11.00
N ALA A 16 17.12 21.72 -11.60
CA ALA A 16 17.94 22.80 -11.03
C ALA A 16 17.41 23.26 -9.66
N ARG A 17 16.09 23.39 -9.50
CA ARG A 17 15.48 23.74 -8.19
C ARG A 17 15.75 22.68 -7.13
N ARG A 18 15.68 21.39 -7.49
CA ARG A 18 15.96 20.28 -6.59
C ARG A 18 17.43 20.25 -6.18
N GLN A 19 18.34 20.46 -7.13
CA GLN A 19 19.78 20.51 -6.87
C GLN A 19 20.12 21.66 -5.92
N ALA A 20 19.65 22.87 -6.19
CA ALA A 20 19.86 24.03 -5.34
C ALA A 20 19.29 23.84 -3.91
N HIS A 21 18.19 23.10 -3.77
CA HIS A 21 17.64 22.76 -2.45
C HIS A 21 18.56 21.82 -1.67
N HIS A 22 19.06 20.76 -2.30
CA HIS A 22 19.95 19.81 -1.65
C HIS A 22 21.29 20.44 -1.25
N GLU A 23 21.80 21.36 -2.06
CA GLU A 23 23.03 22.10 -1.77
C GLU A 23 22.88 22.96 -0.51
N ARG A 24 21.78 23.69 -0.36
CA ARG A 24 21.49 24.46 0.86
C ARG A 24 21.46 23.59 2.12
N MET A 25 20.80 22.44 2.07
CA MET A 25 20.74 21.51 3.21
C MET A 25 22.12 20.96 3.57
N ARG A 26 22.99 20.73 2.57
CA ARG A 26 24.35 20.26 2.80
C ARG A 26 25.20 21.32 3.47
N ASP A 27 25.10 22.57 3.01
CA ASP A 27 25.83 23.69 3.58
C ASP A 27 25.38 24.01 5.01
N GLU A 28 24.08 23.93 5.28
CA GLU A 28 23.51 24.09 6.62
C GLU A 28 24.04 23.01 7.57
N ARG A 29 23.99 21.74 7.17
CA ARG A 29 24.53 20.63 7.95
C ARG A 29 26.04 20.75 8.18
N ALA A 30 26.79 21.25 7.20
CA ALA A 30 28.22 21.48 7.34
C ALA A 30 28.52 22.60 8.33
N ARG A 31 27.69 23.66 8.38
CA ARG A 31 27.80 24.73 9.37
C ARG A 31 27.42 24.27 10.76
N GLU A 32 26.35 23.48 10.89
CA GLU A 32 25.93 22.89 12.17
C GLU A 32 27.00 21.95 12.75
N ALA A 33 27.57 21.09 11.91
CA ALA A 33 28.67 20.20 12.33
C ALA A 33 29.94 20.97 12.73
N ALA A 34 30.21 22.13 12.11
CA ALA A 34 31.34 22.98 12.49
C ALA A 34 31.07 23.81 13.76
N ALA A 35 29.80 24.00 14.13
CA ALA A 35 29.39 24.73 15.33
C ALA A 35 29.16 23.82 16.55
N GLY A 36 29.08 22.50 16.35
CA GLY A 36 28.81 21.52 17.39
C GLY A 36 30.05 21.11 18.17
N ASP A 37 30.50 21.95 19.11
CA ASP A 37 31.21 21.48 20.30
C ASP A 37 30.19 21.43 21.45
N ALA A 38 29.35 20.40 21.42
CA ALA A 38 28.42 20.13 22.50
C ALA A 38 29.13 19.23 23.51
N GLU A 39 29.56 19.81 24.63
CA GLU A 39 30.06 19.05 25.78
C GLU A 39 28.97 18.08 26.22
N LEU A 40 29.29 16.78 26.17
CA LEU A 40 28.37 15.73 26.58
C LEU A 40 28.13 15.85 28.09
N PRO A 41 26.88 15.68 28.56
CA PRO A 41 26.63 15.57 29.99
C PRO A 41 27.48 14.43 30.57
N PRO A 42 27.92 14.53 31.83
CA PRO A 42 28.64 13.45 32.48
C PRO A 42 27.81 12.17 32.40
N GLU A 43 28.47 11.07 32.05
CA GLU A 43 27.85 9.75 32.01
C GLU A 43 27.44 9.37 33.45
N ASP A 44 26.16 9.45 33.76
CA ASP A 44 25.61 8.87 34.99
C ASP A 44 25.62 7.34 34.80
N ASP A 45 26.69 6.69 35.27
CA ASP A 45 26.99 5.24 35.15
C ASP A 45 26.01 4.30 35.92
N ALA A 46 24.78 4.73 36.20
CA ALA A 46 23.79 3.98 36.99
C ALA A 46 22.72 3.29 36.14
N VAL A 47 23.05 2.89 34.91
CA VAL A 47 22.15 2.07 34.07
C VAL A 47 22.32 0.59 34.41
N GLU A 48 21.24 0.00 34.94
CA GLU A 48 21.18 -1.44 35.16
C GLU A 48 21.17 -2.17 33.82
N MET A 49 22.21 -2.99 33.59
CA MET A 49 22.39 -3.72 32.34
C MET A 49 21.40 -4.88 32.26
N ALA A 50 20.20 -4.60 31.80
CA ALA A 50 19.21 -5.61 31.47
C ALA A 50 19.51 -6.23 30.09
N SER A 51 19.50 -7.56 30.01
CA SER A 51 19.54 -8.25 28.73
C SER A 51 18.24 -7.97 27.96
N ALA A 52 18.37 -7.48 26.73
CA ALA A 52 17.23 -7.25 25.84
C ALA A 52 16.35 -8.50 25.69
N VAL A 53 16.96 -9.70 25.72
CA VAL A 53 16.24 -10.97 25.65
C VAL A 53 15.30 -11.15 26.83
N HIS A 54 15.76 -10.88 28.07
CA HIS A 54 14.94 -11.03 29.27
C HIS A 54 13.80 -10.00 29.34
N VAL A 55 14.03 -8.79 28.84
CA VAL A 55 12.97 -7.76 28.76
C VAL A 55 11.90 -8.16 27.76
N LEU A 56 12.30 -8.68 26.59
CA LEU A 56 11.38 -9.06 25.53
C LEU A 56 10.60 -10.34 25.82
N ASP A 57 11.15 -11.28 26.59
CA ASP A 57 10.47 -12.52 27.00
C ASP A 57 9.21 -12.25 27.86
N SER A 58 9.17 -11.10 28.55
CA SER A 58 8.03 -10.67 29.37
C SER A 58 6.90 -10.00 28.57
N VAL A 59 7.14 -9.66 27.31
CA VAL A 59 6.17 -8.96 26.45
C VAL A 59 5.37 -9.98 25.67
N ALA A 60 4.05 -10.01 25.91
CA ALA A 60 3.16 -10.83 25.10
C ALA A 60 3.22 -10.41 23.62
N GLU A 61 3.57 -11.33 22.73
CA GLU A 61 3.61 -11.10 21.27
C GLU A 61 2.24 -10.67 20.71
N VAL A 62 1.16 -11.00 21.42
CA VAL A 62 -0.22 -10.66 21.06
C VAL A 62 -0.98 -10.24 22.32
N GLY A 63 -1.55 -9.03 22.28
CA GLY A 63 -2.42 -8.52 23.33
C GLY A 63 -3.54 -7.67 22.72
N PRO A 64 -4.61 -7.38 23.47
CA PRO A 64 -5.77 -6.61 22.98
C PRO A 64 -5.42 -5.20 22.47
N ASN A 65 -4.24 -4.68 22.85
CA ASN A 65 -3.73 -3.37 22.40
C ASN A 65 -2.79 -3.45 21.19
N TYR A 66 -2.36 -4.64 20.78
CA TYR A 66 -1.44 -4.85 19.67
C TYR A 66 -1.93 -6.00 18.77
N THR A 67 -3.07 -5.80 18.12
CA THR A 67 -3.42 -6.65 16.97
C THR A 67 -2.48 -6.32 15.82
N LEU A 68 -1.76 -7.32 15.30
CA LEU A 68 -1.03 -7.16 14.05
C LEU A 68 -2.04 -6.76 12.96
N LEU A 69 -1.99 -5.48 12.56
CA LEU A 69 -2.81 -4.97 11.48
C LEU A 69 -2.57 -5.86 10.27
N ARG A 70 -3.67 -6.38 9.70
CA ARG A 70 -3.60 -7.16 8.46
C ARG A 70 -2.69 -6.44 7.48
N SER A 71 -1.67 -7.14 7.00
CA SER A 71 -0.67 -6.58 6.09
C SER A 71 -1.39 -5.91 4.92
N LYS A 72 -1.19 -4.59 4.77
CA LYS A 72 -1.77 -3.83 3.65
C LYS A 72 -1.31 -4.48 2.35
N GLU A 73 -2.22 -4.54 1.39
CA GLU A 73 -1.87 -5.03 0.05
C GLU A 73 -0.67 -4.26 -0.52
N THR A 74 0.34 -4.99 -1.01
CA THR A 74 1.53 -4.38 -1.58
C THR A 74 1.20 -3.66 -2.90
N LYS A 75 1.97 -2.62 -3.23
CA LYS A 75 1.84 -1.89 -4.51
C LYS A 75 2.01 -2.83 -5.72
N ALA A 76 2.79 -3.90 -5.58
CA ALA A 76 2.98 -4.90 -6.62
C ALA A 76 1.70 -5.72 -6.85
N LYS A 77 1.13 -6.29 -5.79
CA LYS A 77 -0.15 -7.04 -5.83
C LYS A 77 -1.27 -6.19 -6.43
N ARG A 78 -1.40 -4.94 -5.97
CA ARG A 78 -2.40 -4.00 -6.48
C ARG A 78 -2.28 -3.74 -7.98
N ARG A 79 -1.04 -3.61 -8.48
CA ARG A 79 -0.80 -3.39 -9.91
C ARG A 79 -1.05 -4.65 -10.73
N LYS A 80 -0.73 -5.84 -10.21
CA LYS A 80 -1.05 -7.11 -10.84
C LYS A 80 -2.57 -7.22 -11.05
N ARG A 81 -3.33 -7.07 -9.97
CA ARG A 81 -4.80 -7.03 -10.00
C ARG A 81 -5.35 -6.05 -11.05
N LYS A 82 -4.89 -4.80 -11.04
CA LYS A 82 -5.41 -3.80 -11.99
C LYS A 82 -5.18 -4.17 -13.45
N ARG A 83 -4.12 -4.91 -13.76
CA ARG A 83 -3.86 -5.41 -15.12
C ARG A 83 -4.78 -6.58 -15.45
N GLU A 84 -5.01 -7.49 -14.50
CA GLU A 84 -5.97 -8.60 -14.64
C GLU A 84 -7.38 -8.06 -14.88
N ASP A 85 -7.84 -7.11 -14.06
CA ASP A 85 -9.15 -6.46 -14.20
C ASP A 85 -9.28 -5.76 -15.57
N ALA A 86 -8.21 -5.09 -16.02
CA ALA A 86 -8.18 -4.44 -17.34
C ALA A 86 -8.20 -5.45 -18.50
N ARG A 87 -7.50 -6.59 -18.36
CA ARG A 87 -7.49 -7.66 -19.37
C ARG A 87 -8.86 -8.30 -19.49
N ALA A 88 -9.46 -8.69 -18.36
CA ALA A 88 -10.80 -9.25 -18.34
C ALA A 88 -11.83 -8.31 -18.99
N ALA A 89 -11.72 -6.99 -18.74
CA ALA A 89 -12.57 -6.00 -19.38
C ALA A 89 -12.38 -5.92 -20.91
N LEU A 90 -11.13 -6.06 -21.40
CA LEU A 90 -10.85 -6.14 -22.84
C LEU A 90 -11.45 -7.40 -23.48
N ASP A 91 -11.48 -8.51 -22.74
CA ASP A 91 -12.09 -9.78 -23.16
C ASP A 91 -13.63 -9.78 -23.01
N GLY A 92 -14.23 -8.65 -22.58
CA GLY A 92 -15.68 -8.50 -22.41
C GLY A 92 -16.23 -9.14 -21.13
N HIS A 93 -15.38 -9.54 -20.20
CA HIS A 93 -15.77 -10.16 -18.93
C HIS A 93 -16.06 -9.12 -17.85
N SER A 94 -17.16 -9.34 -17.12
CA SER A 94 -17.51 -8.55 -15.94
C SER A 94 -16.72 -9.00 -14.72
N VAL A 95 -15.99 -8.09 -14.09
CA VAL A 95 -15.23 -8.37 -12.87
C VAL A 95 -15.97 -7.82 -11.66
N LEU A 96 -16.55 -8.73 -10.86
CA LEU A 96 -17.25 -8.39 -9.63
C LEU A 96 -16.27 -8.32 -8.45
N SER A 97 -16.55 -7.41 -7.50
CA SER A 97 -15.79 -7.32 -6.25
C SER A 97 -16.24 -8.36 -5.24
N THR A 98 -15.33 -8.80 -4.37
CA THR A 98 -15.68 -9.57 -3.17
C THR A 98 -16.69 -8.79 -2.31
N GLY A 99 -17.74 -9.48 -1.87
CA GLY A 99 -18.89 -8.92 -1.16
C GLY A 99 -20.01 -8.37 -2.05
N SER A 100 -19.85 -8.40 -3.38
CA SER A 100 -20.94 -8.04 -4.29
C SER A 100 -22.05 -9.08 -4.25
N ARG A 101 -23.30 -8.61 -4.09
CA ARG A 101 -24.52 -9.43 -4.20
C ARG A 101 -24.93 -9.51 -5.67
N LEU A 102 -25.28 -10.72 -6.12
CA LEU A 102 -25.68 -11.02 -7.49
C LEU A 102 -26.74 -12.11 -7.52
N GLU A 103 -27.32 -12.35 -8.70
CA GLU A 103 -28.20 -13.49 -8.93
C GLU A 103 -27.60 -14.34 -10.04
N ILE A 104 -27.55 -15.66 -9.83
CA ILE A 104 -27.03 -16.62 -10.80
C ILE A 104 -28.21 -17.35 -11.42
N PHE A 105 -28.28 -17.29 -12.75
CA PHE A 105 -29.23 -18.09 -13.50
C PHE A 105 -28.67 -19.50 -13.65
N CYS A 106 -29.33 -20.48 -13.05
CA CYS A 106 -28.93 -21.88 -13.09
C CYS A 106 -29.72 -22.65 -14.14
N ASP A 107 -29.24 -23.85 -14.48
CA ASP A 107 -29.86 -24.77 -15.46
C ASP A 107 -31.30 -25.17 -15.12
N SER A 108 -31.74 -24.97 -13.87
CA SER A 108 -33.12 -25.16 -13.43
C SER A 108 -34.08 -24.03 -13.84
N GLU A 109 -33.64 -23.12 -14.71
CA GLU A 109 -34.37 -21.92 -15.16
C GLU A 109 -34.78 -21.00 -14.00
N ARG A 110 -33.98 -20.98 -12.94
CA ARG A 110 -34.25 -20.18 -11.73
C ARG A 110 -33.04 -19.31 -11.40
N TRP A 111 -33.35 -18.12 -10.91
CA TRP A 111 -32.37 -17.18 -10.37
C TRP A 111 -32.16 -17.48 -8.90
N TYR A 112 -30.89 -17.63 -8.51
CA TYR A 112 -30.50 -17.84 -7.13
C TYR A 112 -29.66 -16.66 -6.64
N PRO A 113 -30.03 -16.01 -5.53
CA PRO A 113 -29.22 -14.96 -4.95
C PRO A 113 -27.89 -15.56 -4.44
N ALA A 114 -26.80 -14.83 -4.64
CA ALA A 114 -25.49 -15.22 -4.20
C ALA A 114 -24.62 -14.00 -3.88
N THR A 115 -23.56 -14.24 -3.11
CA THR A 115 -22.56 -13.26 -2.72
C THR A 115 -21.18 -13.70 -3.18
N VAL A 116 -20.41 -12.81 -3.78
CA VAL A 116 -19.01 -13.11 -4.18
C VAL A 116 -18.13 -13.21 -2.94
N MET A 117 -17.55 -14.37 -2.69
CA MET A 117 -16.69 -14.63 -1.53
C MET A 117 -15.21 -14.44 -1.84
N ALA A 118 -14.78 -14.81 -3.04
CA ALA A 118 -13.41 -14.63 -3.49
C ALA A 118 -13.33 -14.45 -5.00
N ARG A 119 -12.15 -14.03 -5.47
CA ARG A 119 -11.81 -14.04 -6.88
C ARG A 119 -10.43 -14.63 -7.08
N GLU A 120 -10.27 -15.35 -8.18
CA GLU A 120 -9.00 -15.95 -8.57
C GLU A 120 -8.80 -15.82 -10.07
N GLU A 121 -7.55 -15.70 -10.50
CA GLU A 121 -7.16 -15.81 -11.91
C GLU A 121 -6.93 -17.31 -12.20
N ASP A 122 -7.74 -17.89 -13.06
CA ASP A 122 -7.58 -19.28 -13.49
C ASP A 122 -6.38 -19.43 -14.45
N GLY A 123 -5.97 -20.68 -14.73
CA GLY A 123 -4.82 -20.99 -15.58
C GLY A 123 -4.94 -20.46 -17.02
N ASP A 124 -6.15 -20.19 -17.51
CA ASP A 124 -6.42 -19.58 -18.82
C ASP A 124 -6.41 -18.03 -18.79
N GLY A 125 -6.25 -17.43 -17.61
CA GLY A 125 -6.25 -15.98 -17.39
C GLY A 125 -7.64 -15.36 -17.23
N ARG A 126 -8.70 -16.17 -17.14
CA ARG A 126 -10.03 -15.69 -16.77
C ARG A 126 -10.12 -15.44 -15.27
N ILE A 127 -10.92 -14.46 -14.89
CA ILE A 127 -11.23 -14.22 -13.48
C ILE A 127 -12.42 -15.11 -13.11
N VAL A 128 -12.19 -16.05 -12.21
CA VAL A 128 -13.21 -16.91 -11.61
C VAL A 128 -13.67 -16.29 -10.29
N HIS A 129 -14.99 -16.29 -10.08
CA HIS A 129 -15.62 -15.79 -8.87
C HIS A 129 -16.11 -16.98 -8.05
N GLU A 130 -15.58 -17.11 -6.83
CA GLU A 130 -16.16 -17.99 -5.84
C GLU A 130 -17.38 -17.28 -5.24
N VAL A 131 -18.50 -17.98 -5.19
CA VAL A 131 -19.79 -17.43 -4.76
C VAL A 131 -20.41 -18.32 -3.70
N GLU A 132 -21.01 -17.69 -2.69
CA GLU A 132 -21.87 -18.34 -1.70
C GLU A 132 -23.32 -18.06 -2.07
N TYR A 133 -24.14 -19.10 -2.16
CA TYR A 133 -25.58 -18.93 -2.42
C TYR A 133 -26.29 -18.53 -1.14
N ASP A 134 -27.17 -17.53 -1.24
CA ASP A 134 -28.01 -17.08 -0.14
C ASP A 134 -29.26 -17.99 -0.08
N GLY A 135 -29.16 -19.22 0.42
CA GLY A 135 -30.32 -20.14 0.48
C GLY A 135 -30.05 -21.52 1.07
#